data_AF-A0A078B792-F1
#
_entry.id   AF-A0A078B792-F1
#
_cell.length_a   1.000
_cell.length_b   1.000
_cell.length_c   1.000
_cell.angle_alpha   90.00
_cell.angle_beta   90.00
_cell.angle_gamma   90.00
#
_symmetry.space_group_name_H-M   'P 1'
#
loop_
_entity.id
_entity.type
_entity.pdbx_description
1 polymer ?
#
loop_
_entity_poly.entity_id
_entity_poly.type
_entity_poly.pdbx_seq_one_letter_code
_entity_poly.pdbx_strand_id
1 'polypeptide(L)'
;MDDDILQERESKIRSNKLAFQEVQQTSEYMETHYYNQKSLTESKQYMTMNLFWADYANYLATRVDESKPFLTANFIRCIKDSRSALISLAILGLAFEDVSHTYKTNEEGSKRSIS
;
A
#
# COMPACT_ATOMS: atom_id res chain seq x y z
N MET A 1 68.66 9.48 -28.32
CA MET A 1 68.33 9.06 -26.94
C MET A 1 67.08 9.77 -26.44
N ASP A 2 66.85 11.05 -26.74
CA ASP A 2 65.63 11.75 -26.30
C ASP A 2 64.36 11.34 -27.07
N ASP A 3 64.48 11.00 -28.36
CA ASP A 3 63.34 10.56 -29.19
C ASP A 3 62.74 9.22 -28.73
N ASP A 4 63.57 8.28 -28.26
CA ASP A 4 63.11 6.99 -27.74
C ASP A 4 62.27 7.15 -26.46
N ILE A 5 62.66 8.10 -25.60
CA ILE A 5 61.98 8.41 -24.33
C ILE A 5 60.60 9.04 -24.60
N LEU A 6 60.51 9.90 -25.62
CA LEU A 6 59.25 10.51 -26.07
C LEU A 6 58.32 9.45 -26.65
N GLN A 7 58.85 8.54 -27.48
CA GLN A 7 58.07 7.48 -28.12
C GLN A 7 57.53 6.47 -27.09
N GLU A 8 58.29 6.18 -26.03
CA GLU A 8 57.85 5.33 -24.91
C GLU A 8 56.74 6.00 -24.07
N ARG A 9 56.80 7.32 -23.88
CA ARG A 9 55.72 8.06 -23.20
C ARG A 9 54.44 8.06 -24.03
N GLU A 10 54.54 8.29 -25.32
CA GLU A 10 53.37 8.31 -26.20
C GLU A 10 52.71 6.94 -26.37
N SER A 11 53.50 5.85 -26.37
CA SER A 11 52.96 4.49 -26.40
C SER A 11 52.26 4.14 -25.07
N LYS A 12 52.84 4.55 -23.94
CA LYS A 12 52.19 4.43 -22.62
C LYS A 12 50.89 5.21 -22.55
N ILE A 13 50.85 6.46 -23.05
CA ILE A 13 49.63 7.29 -23.07
C ILE A 13 48.55 6.66 -23.97
N ARG A 14 48.93 6.15 -25.16
CA ARG A 14 48.00 5.45 -26.06
C ARG A 14 47.45 4.16 -25.46
N SER A 15 48.30 3.35 -24.83
CA SER A 15 47.89 2.13 -24.12
C SER A 15 46.94 2.43 -22.98
N ASN A 16 47.20 3.49 -22.20
CA ASN A 16 46.33 3.89 -21.10
C ASN A 16 44.97 4.39 -21.61
N LYS A 17 44.95 5.11 -22.73
CA LYS A 17 43.72 5.63 -23.35
C LYS A 17 42.84 4.50 -23.92
N LEU A 18 43.45 3.45 -24.48
CA LEU A 18 42.73 2.26 -24.95
C LEU A 18 42.16 1.43 -23.78
N ALA A 19 42.90 1.29 -22.68
CA ALA A 19 42.40 0.62 -21.47
C ALA A 19 41.26 1.39 -20.77
N PHE A 20 41.26 2.73 -20.87
CA PHE A 20 40.21 3.58 -20.29
C PHE A 20 38.92 3.61 -21.13
N GLN A 21 38.99 3.25 -22.41
CA GLN A 21 37.88 3.37 -23.35
C GLN A 21 36.94 2.15 -23.36
N GLU A 22 37.29 1.08 -22.64
CA GLU A 22 36.52 -0.16 -22.57
C GLU A 22 36.04 -0.49 -21.15
N VAL A 23 35.97 0.50 -20.25
CA VAL A 23 35.15 0.41 -19.03
C VAL A 23 33.70 0.64 -19.42
N GLN A 24 33.17 -0.36 -20.11
CA GLN A 24 31.79 -0.80 -20.13
C GLN A 24 30.75 0.23 -19.65
N GLN A 25 30.13 0.88 -20.63
CA GLN A 25 28.86 1.60 -20.52
C GLN A 25 27.74 0.77 -19.83
N THR A 26 27.94 -0.54 -19.70
CA THR A 26 27.08 -1.48 -18.96
C THR A 26 27.28 -1.45 -17.43
N SER A 27 28.43 -0.99 -16.92
CA SER A 27 28.69 -0.88 -15.47
C SER A 27 27.97 0.31 -14.84
N GLU A 28 28.06 1.50 -15.45
CA GLU A 28 27.40 2.71 -14.93
C GLU A 28 25.86 2.56 -14.94
N TYR A 29 25.33 1.84 -15.93
CA TYR A 29 23.90 1.55 -15.99
C TYR A 29 23.45 0.65 -14.83
N MET A 30 24.30 -0.30 -14.39
CA MET A 30 23.99 -1.16 -13.24
C MET A 30 24.03 -0.41 -11.90
N GLU A 31 24.94 0.55 -11.71
CA GLU A 31 24.96 1.38 -10.49
C GLU A 31 23.71 2.26 -10.38
N THR A 32 23.22 2.80 -11.50
CA THR A 32 22.02 3.65 -11.53
C THR A 32 20.75 2.87 -11.16
N HIS A 33 20.73 1.55 -11.37
CA HIS A 33 19.62 0.69 -10.98
C HIS A 33 19.67 0.23 -9.52
N TYR A 34 20.86 0.15 -8.92
CA TYR A 34 21.02 -0.26 -7.52
C TYR A 34 20.37 0.73 -6.54
N TYR A 35 20.40 2.02 -6.87
CA TYR A 35 19.79 3.09 -6.07
C TYR A 35 18.31 3.38 -6.40
N ASN A 36 17.80 2.85 -7.52
CA ASN A 36 16.40 3.04 -7.94
C ASN A 36 15.48 1.86 -7.58
N GLN A 37 15.99 0.84 -6.89
CA GLN A 37 15.13 -0.01 -6.09
C GLN A 37 14.56 0.86 -4.97
N LYS A 38 13.38 1.43 -5.22
CA LYS A 38 12.50 1.93 -4.16
C LYS A 38 12.51 0.84 -3.09
N SER A 39 13.16 1.17 -1.98
CA SER A 39 13.39 0.22 -0.91
C SER A 39 12.05 -0.44 -0.60
N LEU A 40 12.02 -1.76 -0.46
CA LEU A 40 10.82 -2.48 -0.03
C LEU A 40 10.23 -1.89 1.28
N THR A 41 11.00 -1.07 2.01
CA THR A 41 10.54 -0.27 3.16
C THR A 41 9.68 0.96 2.82
N GLU A 42 9.67 1.44 1.57
CA GLU A 42 8.73 2.46 1.08
C GLU A 42 7.39 1.86 0.61
N SER A 43 7.07 0.63 1.02
CA SER A 43 5.71 0.11 0.89
C SER A 43 4.79 1.01 1.72
N LYS A 44 4.16 1.98 1.06
CA LYS A 44 3.19 2.89 1.66
C LYS A 44 2.14 2.04 2.38
N GLN A 45 2.19 2.04 3.71
CA GLN A 45 1.37 1.14 4.51
C GLN A 45 -0.06 1.71 4.53
N TYR A 46 -0.89 1.24 3.60
CA TYR A 46 -2.26 1.73 3.41
C TYR A 46 -3.22 1.33 4.54
N MET A 47 -2.83 0.36 5.37
CA MET A 47 -3.59 -0.12 6.51
C MET A 47 -2.64 -0.44 7.67
N THR A 48 -2.99 0.04 8.86
CA THR A 48 -2.26 -0.28 10.08
C THR A 48 -2.63 -1.69 10.54
N MET A 49 -1.65 -2.57 10.65
CA MET A 49 -1.85 -3.89 11.27
C MET A 49 -2.13 -3.72 12.77
N ASN A 50 -3.22 -4.32 13.24
CA ASN A 50 -3.72 -4.18 14.60
C ASN A 50 -4.42 -5.49 15.03
N LEU A 51 -4.92 -5.53 16.26
CA LEU A 51 -5.54 -6.73 16.83
C LEU A 51 -6.85 -7.14 16.13
N PHE A 52 -7.56 -6.21 15.47
CA PHE A 52 -8.77 -6.54 14.69
C PHE A 52 -8.44 -7.49 13.54
N TRP A 53 -7.34 -7.25 12.83
CA TRP A 53 -6.93 -8.11 11.71
C TRP A 53 -6.47 -9.49 12.17
N ALA A 54 -5.84 -9.57 13.35
CA ALA A 54 -5.47 -10.85 13.95
C ALA A 54 -6.72 -11.66 14.34
N ASP A 55 -7.71 -11.02 14.96
CA ASP A 55 -8.99 -11.67 15.29
C ASP A 55 -9.71 -12.15 14.03
N TYR A 56 -9.71 -11.34 12.97
CA TYR A 56 -10.34 -11.70 11.71
C TYR A 56 -9.63 -12.88 11.03
N ALA A 57 -8.29 -12.89 11.02
CA ALA A 57 -7.52 -14.02 10.50
C ALA A 57 -7.78 -15.31 11.29
N ASN A 58 -7.84 -15.22 12.62
CA ASN A 58 -8.19 -16.34 13.48
C ASN A 58 -9.63 -16.83 13.21
N TYR A 59 -10.57 -15.92 13.04
CA TYR A 59 -11.93 -16.26 12.64
C TYR A 59 -11.93 -17.02 11.32
N LEU A 60 -11.25 -16.53 10.27
CA LEU A 60 -11.16 -17.24 9.00
C LEU A 60 -10.50 -18.62 9.11
N ALA A 61 -9.48 -18.76 9.96
CA ALA A 61 -8.77 -20.03 10.16
C ALA A 61 -9.56 -21.06 10.97
N THR A 62 -10.42 -20.62 11.89
CA THR A 62 -11.17 -21.49 12.82
C THR A 62 -12.65 -21.61 12.49
N ARG A 63 -13.14 -20.89 11.47
CA ARG A 63 -14.54 -20.93 11.04
C ARG A 63 -14.87 -22.31 10.48
N VAL A 64 -15.55 -23.12 11.29
CA VAL A 64 -16.15 -24.39 10.90
C VAL A 64 -17.56 -24.18 10.35
N ASP A 65 -18.27 -23.16 10.84
CA ASP A 65 -19.66 -22.87 10.48
C ASP A 65 -19.75 -21.53 9.73
N GLU A 66 -20.30 -21.57 8.52
CA GLU A 66 -20.48 -20.38 7.70
C GLU A 66 -21.59 -19.45 8.19
N SER A 67 -22.51 -19.95 9.01
CA SER A 67 -23.66 -19.16 9.48
C SER A 67 -23.29 -18.14 10.57
N LYS A 68 -22.18 -18.34 11.28
CA LYS A 68 -21.81 -17.50 12.42
C LYS A 68 -21.17 -16.19 11.95
N PRO A 69 -21.73 -15.02 12.26
CA PRO A 69 -21.13 -13.74 11.89
C PRO A 69 -19.82 -13.47 12.63
N PHE A 70 -18.90 -12.76 11.99
CA PHE A 70 -17.69 -12.27 12.63
C PHE A 70 -18.00 -11.06 13.51
N LEU A 71 -17.63 -11.14 14.79
CA LEU A 71 -17.73 -10.08 15.76
C LEU A 71 -16.45 -10.01 16.59
N THR A 72 -15.96 -8.81 16.84
CA THR A 72 -14.78 -8.56 17.68
C THR A 72 -14.91 -7.24 18.44
N ALA A 73 -14.43 -7.21 19.68
CA ALA A 73 -14.31 -5.97 20.48
C ALA A 73 -13.21 -5.03 19.95
N ASN A 74 -12.30 -5.53 19.10
CA ASN A 74 -11.16 -4.75 18.61
C ASN A 74 -11.48 -3.85 17.40
N PHE A 75 -12.74 -3.78 16.96
CA PHE A 75 -13.14 -2.95 15.81
C PHE A 75 -12.78 -1.47 15.98
N ILE A 76 -12.77 -0.97 17.23
CA ILE A 76 -12.42 0.43 17.53
C ILE A 76 -10.98 0.79 17.10
N ARG A 77 -10.12 -0.20 16.89
CA ARG A 77 -8.74 0.01 16.42
C ARG A 77 -8.67 0.41 14.94
N CYS A 78 -9.75 0.22 14.19
CA CYS A 78 -9.85 0.54 12.76
C CYS A 78 -10.36 1.98 12.50
N ILE A 79 -10.82 2.72 13.51
CA ILE A 79 -11.45 4.04 13.31
C ILE A 79 -10.47 5.16 12.91
N LYS A 80 -9.15 4.94 13.10
CA LYS A 80 -8.13 5.96 12.84
C LYS A 80 -7.94 6.26 11.35
N ASP A 81 -8.37 5.36 10.48
CA ASP A 81 -8.31 5.49 9.03
C ASP A 81 -9.67 5.13 8.44
N SER A 82 -10.20 5.99 7.57
CA SER A 82 -11.54 5.82 7.01
C SER A 82 -11.68 4.54 6.20
N ARG A 83 -10.61 4.11 5.51
CA ARG A 83 -10.62 2.86 4.72
C ARG A 83 -10.72 1.66 5.65
N SER A 84 -9.87 1.62 6.68
CA SER A 84 -9.89 0.58 7.71
C SER A 84 -11.25 0.52 8.41
N ALA A 85 -11.85 1.67 8.71
CA ALA A 85 -13.18 1.74 9.32
C ALA A 85 -14.27 1.15 8.42
N LEU A 86 -14.31 1.55 7.15
CA LEU A 86 -15.28 1.03 6.18
C LEU A 86 -15.13 -0.48 5.97
N ILE A 87 -13.90 -0.96 5.81
CA ILE A 87 -13.63 -2.40 5.65
C ILE A 87 -14.04 -3.15 6.93
N SER A 88 -13.71 -2.62 8.11
CA SER A 88 -14.10 -3.26 9.37
C SER A 88 -15.62 -3.36 9.52
N LEU A 89 -16.37 -2.33 9.09
CA LEU A 89 -17.82 -2.32 9.11
C LEU A 89 -18.41 -3.35 8.14
N ALA A 90 -17.83 -3.48 6.94
CA ALA A 90 -18.26 -4.46 5.95
C ALA A 90 -17.98 -5.91 6.37
N ILE A 91 -16.90 -6.14 7.13
CA ILE A 91 -16.51 -7.45 7.64
C ILE A 91 -17.32 -7.86 8.88
N LEU A 92 -17.70 -6.89 9.71
CA LEU A 92 -18.53 -7.16 10.88
C LEU A 92 -19.90 -7.66 10.43
N GLY A 93 -20.27 -8.86 10.88
CA GLY A 93 -21.60 -9.41 10.63
C GLY A 93 -22.63 -8.79 11.58
N LEU A 94 -22.91 -7.50 11.41
CA LEU A 94 -23.97 -6.81 12.14
C LEU A 94 -25.33 -7.24 11.58
N ALA A 95 -26.23 -7.67 12.46
CA ALA A 95 -27.61 -7.94 12.10
C ALA A 95 -28.32 -6.59 11.85
N PHE A 96 -28.49 -6.22 10.59
CA PHE A 96 -29.39 -5.14 10.23
C PHE A 96 -30.78 -5.76 10.14
N GLU A 97 -31.59 -5.58 11.19
CA GLU A 97 -33.00 -5.92 11.10
C GLU A 97 -33.66 -5.01 10.06
N ASP A 98 -34.29 -5.61 9.06
CA ASP A 98 -35.07 -4.89 8.06
C ASP A 98 -36.44 -4.54 8.67
N VAL A 99 -36.43 -3.69 9.70
CA VAL A 99 -37.65 -3.15 10.26
C VAL A 99 -38.18 -2.18 9.21
N SER A 100 -39.16 -2.66 8.43
CA SER A 100 -39.95 -1.85 7.50
C SER A 100 -40.47 -0.61 8.22
N HIS A 101 -39.73 0.49 8.15
CA HIS A 101 -40.13 1.78 8.70
C HIS A 101 -41.20 2.38 7.78
N THR A 102 -42.43 1.88 7.85
CA THR A 102 -43.58 2.55 7.25
C THR A 102 -43.88 3.79 8.09
N TYR A 103 -43.42 4.95 7.65
CA TYR A 103 -43.80 6.22 8.24
C TYR A 103 -45.27 6.48 7.87
N LYS A 104 -46.18 6.43 8.85
CA LYS A 104 -47.53 6.95 8.65
C LYS A 104 -47.41 8.47 8.71
N THR A 105 -47.58 9.14 7.57
CA THR A 105 -47.77 10.59 7.54
C THR A 105 -49.05 10.91 8.30
N ASN A 106 -48.92 11.52 9.48
CA ASN A 106 -50.08 12.04 10.20
C ASN A 106 -50.66 13.19 9.36
N GLU A 107 -51.83 12.98 8.75
CA GLU A 107 -52.58 13.98 7.97
C GLU A 107 -53.17 15.13 8.83
N GLU A 108 -52.61 15.42 10.00
CA GLU A 108 -53.10 16.46 10.90
C GLU A 108 -52.54 17.87 10.58
N GLY A 109 -51.61 17.97 9.64
CA GLY A 109 -51.01 19.26 9.23
C GLY A 109 -51.76 20.03 8.13
N SER A 110 -52.73 19.43 7.44
CA SER A 110 -53.33 20.01 6.22
C SER A 110 -54.70 20.70 6.43
N LYS A 111 -54.98 21.21 7.63
CA LYS A 111 -56.14 22.08 7.89
C LYS A 111 -55.72 23.45 8.43
N ARG A 112 -54.79 24.10 7.74
CA ARG A 112 -54.60 25.56 7.82
C ARG A 112 -54.40 26.12 6.42
N SER A 113 -55.48 26.18 5.64
CA SER A 113 -55.58 27.14 4.54
C SER A 113 -56.91 27.88 4.65
N ILE A 114 -56.80 29.13 5.12
CA ILE A 114 -57.53 30.35 4.70
C ILE A 114 -58.88 30.10 4.01
N SER A 115 -59.95 30.45 4.74
CA SER A 115 -61.19 31.01 4.21
C SER A 115 -61.54 32.25 5.01
#